data_AF-A0AAV7JV58-F1
#
_entry.id   AF-A0AAV7JV58-F1
#
_cell.length_a   1.000
_cell.length_b   1.000
_cell.length_c   1.000
_cell.angle_alpha   90.00
_cell.angle_beta   90.00
_cell.angle_gamma   90.00
#
_symmetry.space_group_name_H-M   'P 1'
#
loop_
_entity.id
_entity.type
_entity.pdbx_description
1 polymer ?
#
loop_
_entity_poly.entity_id
_entity_poly.type
_entity_poly.pdbx_seq_one_letter_code
_entity_poly.pdbx_strand_id
1 'polypeptide(L)'
;MSSFNKKSLQDKLHRLNSSQESIETLSHWIIHHKQYAEDSVRIWKESFKESDPEKRLLLFYLANDVLQNSRRKGVPIFHSALKPHLLDASLFASGQKIQTSIERIFKIWKERKVYDKRFIEELKKRITMGPHTVIIKLPSAENLPIRDVPDFKASTLCDALDDMQKFESDLHVKASVMSKLRLDVADTRSLSLLKGRFWKYLNNYINLSNHC
;
A
#
# COMPACT_ATOMS: atom_id res chain seq x y z
N MET A 1 -12.99 -28.89 -9.39
CA MET A 1 -12.63 -27.45 -9.48
C MET A 1 -11.32 -27.24 -8.73
N SER A 2 -10.38 -26.43 -9.26
CA SER A 2 -9.08 -26.19 -8.62
C SER A 2 -9.26 -25.39 -7.32
N SER A 3 -8.57 -25.83 -6.25
CA SER A 3 -8.61 -25.16 -4.95
C SER A 3 -7.95 -23.78 -5.00
N PHE A 4 -8.49 -22.84 -4.22
CA PHE A 4 -7.93 -21.51 -4.08
C PHE A 4 -6.66 -21.55 -3.22
N ASN A 5 -5.57 -20.98 -3.73
CA ASN A 5 -4.40 -20.61 -2.93
C ASN A 5 -3.66 -19.46 -3.64
N LYS A 6 -2.76 -18.78 -2.92
CA LYS A 6 -2.02 -17.63 -3.47
C LYS A 6 -1.32 -17.95 -4.79
N LYS A 7 -0.60 -19.08 -4.84
CA LYS A 7 0.16 -19.50 -6.02
C LYS A 7 -0.74 -19.81 -7.22
N SER A 8 -1.88 -20.47 -7.00
CA SER A 8 -2.81 -20.82 -8.08
C SER A 8 -3.44 -19.58 -8.71
N LEU A 9 -3.74 -18.54 -7.92
CA LEU A 9 -4.19 -17.26 -8.47
C LEU A 9 -3.05 -16.52 -9.19
N GLN A 10 -1.84 -16.48 -8.64
CA GLN A 10 -0.68 -15.87 -9.30
C GLN A 10 -0.38 -16.51 -10.67
N ASP A 11 -0.37 -17.84 -10.73
CA ASP A 11 -0.14 -18.58 -11.98
C ASP A 11 -1.25 -18.28 -13.01
N LYS A 12 -2.51 -18.18 -12.57
CA LYS A 12 -3.64 -17.81 -13.43
C LYS A 12 -3.53 -16.36 -13.93
N LEU A 13 -3.16 -15.43 -13.06
CA LEU A 13 -2.94 -14.03 -13.44
C LEU A 13 -1.78 -13.91 -14.44
N HIS A 14 -0.69 -14.67 -14.24
CA HIS A 14 0.44 -14.71 -15.18
C HIS A 14 0.00 -15.21 -16.57
N ARG A 15 -0.84 -16.25 -16.63
CA ARG A 15 -1.37 -16.82 -17.89
C ARG A 15 -2.51 -16.02 -18.54
N LEU A 16 -3.05 -15.01 -17.85
CA LEU A 16 -4.11 -14.16 -18.39
C LEU A 16 -3.69 -13.49 -19.70
N ASN A 17 -4.52 -13.59 -20.74
CA ASN A 17 -4.29 -12.98 -22.04
C ASN A 17 -5.47 -12.10 -22.47
N SER A 18 -5.42 -11.55 -23.68
CA SER A 18 -6.42 -10.62 -24.22
C SER A 18 -7.71 -11.28 -24.71
N SER A 19 -7.81 -12.61 -24.71
CA SER A 19 -9.03 -13.30 -25.12
C SER A 19 -10.13 -13.13 -24.08
N GLN A 20 -11.35 -12.90 -24.56
CA GLN A 20 -12.53 -12.76 -23.70
C GLN A 20 -12.72 -14.00 -22.82
N GLU A 21 -12.53 -15.19 -23.39
CA GLU A 21 -12.62 -16.47 -22.67
C GLU A 21 -11.61 -16.56 -21.51
N SER A 22 -10.36 -16.09 -21.71
CA SER A 22 -9.34 -16.09 -20.66
C SER A 22 -9.77 -15.23 -19.46
N ILE A 23 -10.28 -14.03 -19.75
CA ILE A 23 -10.72 -13.06 -18.75
C ILE A 23 -11.96 -13.58 -18.01
N GLU A 24 -12.98 -14.05 -18.74
CA GLU A 24 -14.23 -14.56 -18.16
C GLU A 24 -14.00 -15.81 -17.32
N THR A 25 -13.19 -16.75 -17.79
CA THR A 25 -12.87 -17.98 -17.06
C THR A 25 -12.21 -17.66 -15.72
N LEU A 26 -11.25 -16.73 -15.71
CA LEU A 26 -10.60 -16.32 -14.47
C LEU A 26 -11.54 -15.54 -13.55
N SER A 27 -12.34 -14.62 -14.11
CA SER A 27 -13.35 -13.86 -13.37
C SER A 27 -14.36 -14.79 -12.67
N HIS A 28 -14.90 -15.76 -13.39
CA HIS A 28 -15.81 -16.76 -12.82
C HIS A 28 -15.17 -17.57 -11.71
N TRP A 29 -13.91 -17.98 -11.88
CA TRP A 29 -13.18 -18.70 -10.84
C TRP A 29 -12.95 -17.84 -9.59
N ILE A 30 -12.61 -16.55 -9.74
CA ILE A 30 -12.47 -15.61 -8.63
C ILE A 30 -13.81 -15.43 -7.90
N ILE A 31 -14.91 -15.21 -8.62
CA ILE A 31 -16.24 -15.01 -8.02
C ILE A 31 -16.74 -16.27 -7.32
N HIS A 32 -16.43 -17.45 -7.85
CA HIS A 32 -16.75 -18.73 -7.19
C HIS A 32 -16.08 -18.84 -5.82
N HIS A 33 -14.86 -18.30 -5.70
CA HIS A 33 -14.06 -18.30 -4.46
C HIS A 33 -14.21 -16.99 -3.66
N LYS A 34 -15.42 -16.42 -3.63
CA LYS A 34 -15.73 -15.13 -2.99
C LYS A 34 -15.32 -15.02 -1.51
N GLN A 35 -15.20 -16.14 -0.79
CA GLN A 35 -14.70 -16.15 0.59
C GLN A 35 -13.24 -15.65 0.69
N TYR A 36 -12.50 -15.67 -0.42
CA TYR A 36 -11.14 -15.15 -0.54
C TYR A 36 -11.09 -13.85 -1.35
N ALA A 37 -12.17 -13.06 -1.36
CA ALA A 37 -12.24 -11.83 -2.16
C ALA A 37 -11.11 -10.84 -1.81
N GLU A 38 -10.88 -10.56 -0.53
CA GLU A 38 -9.82 -9.65 -0.06
C GLU A 38 -8.43 -10.15 -0.49
N ASP A 39 -8.15 -11.44 -0.29
CA ASP A 39 -6.89 -12.06 -0.72
C ASP A 39 -6.71 -12.01 -2.23
N SER A 40 -7.77 -12.27 -2.98
CA SER A 40 -7.75 -12.23 -4.44
C SER A 40 -7.40 -10.84 -4.95
N VAL A 41 -7.99 -9.80 -4.35
CA VAL A 41 -7.72 -8.42 -4.73
C VAL A 41 -6.31 -7.99 -4.31
N ARG A 42 -5.84 -8.42 -3.14
CA ARG A 42 -4.46 -8.17 -2.71
C ARG A 42 -3.44 -8.77 -3.69
N ILE A 43 -3.64 -10.02 -4.10
CA ILE A 43 -2.77 -10.70 -5.08
C ILE A 43 -2.86 -10.04 -6.45
N TRP A 44 -4.07 -9.64 -6.87
CA TRP A 44 -4.27 -8.84 -8.09
C TRP A 44 -3.46 -7.54 -8.05
N LYS A 45 -3.45 -6.82 -6.92
CA LYS A 45 -2.68 -5.59 -6.74
C LYS A 45 -1.17 -5.83 -6.80
N GLU A 46 -0.67 -6.88 -6.13
CA GLU A 46 0.75 -7.27 -6.19
C GLU A 46 1.15 -7.53 -7.65
N SER A 47 0.39 -8.35 -8.37
CA SER A 47 0.62 -8.64 -9.79
C SER A 47 0.53 -7.38 -10.66
N PHE A 48 -0.37 -6.44 -10.35
CA PHE A 48 -0.52 -5.19 -11.09
C PHE A 48 0.72 -4.31 -11.02
N LYS A 49 1.36 -4.22 -9.84
CA LYS A 49 2.57 -3.42 -9.63
C LYS A 49 3.76 -3.95 -10.45
N GLU A 50 3.91 -5.26 -10.49
CA GLU A 50 5.01 -5.96 -11.18
C GLU A 50 4.80 -6.07 -12.71
N SER A 51 3.58 -5.82 -13.18
CA SER A 51 3.20 -5.97 -14.59
C SER A 51 3.62 -4.80 -15.47
N ASP A 52 3.84 -5.07 -16.75
CA ASP A 52 3.97 -4.06 -17.80
C ASP A 52 2.61 -3.38 -18.12
N PRO A 53 2.59 -2.29 -18.93
CA PRO A 53 1.35 -1.58 -19.24
C PRO A 53 0.28 -2.46 -19.90
N GLU A 54 0.65 -3.34 -20.84
CA GLU A 54 -0.31 -4.20 -21.55
C GLU A 54 -0.99 -5.17 -20.59
N LYS A 55 -0.21 -5.81 -19.72
CA LYS A 55 -0.72 -6.71 -18.69
C LYS A 55 -1.56 -5.97 -17.64
N ARG A 56 -1.18 -4.75 -17.24
CA ARG A 56 -2.01 -3.89 -16.37
C ARG A 56 -3.39 -3.62 -16.97
N LEU A 57 -3.48 -3.40 -18.28
CA LEU A 57 -4.77 -3.24 -18.96
C LEU A 57 -5.62 -4.52 -18.87
N LEU A 58 -5.03 -5.69 -19.09
CA LEU A 58 -5.73 -6.97 -18.94
C LEU A 58 -6.24 -7.18 -17.51
N LEU A 59 -5.42 -6.83 -16.51
CA LEU A 59 -5.81 -6.88 -15.10
C LEU A 59 -6.97 -5.92 -14.78
N PHE A 60 -7.02 -4.75 -15.42
CA PHE A 60 -8.16 -3.83 -15.33
C PHE A 60 -9.43 -4.40 -15.98
N TYR A 61 -9.31 -5.07 -17.14
CA TYR A 61 -10.43 -5.77 -17.76
C TYR A 61 -10.96 -6.89 -16.89
N LEU A 62 -10.08 -7.67 -16.26
CA LEU A 62 -10.46 -8.68 -15.26
C LEU A 62 -11.18 -8.06 -14.07
N ALA A 63 -10.65 -7.00 -13.47
CA ALA A 63 -11.29 -6.33 -12.34
C ALA A 63 -12.69 -5.79 -12.71
N ASN A 64 -12.82 -5.22 -13.92
CA ASN A 64 -14.10 -4.79 -14.44
C ASN A 64 -15.09 -5.96 -14.60
N ASP A 65 -14.66 -7.09 -15.17
CA ASP A 65 -15.52 -8.26 -15.34
C ASP A 65 -15.98 -8.82 -13.98
N VAL A 66 -15.05 -8.94 -13.02
CA VAL A 66 -15.36 -9.37 -11.65
C VAL A 66 -16.39 -8.45 -10.99
N LEU A 67 -16.24 -7.13 -11.08
CA LEU A 67 -17.19 -6.17 -10.49
C LEU A 67 -18.60 -6.28 -11.12
N GLN A 68 -18.67 -6.49 -12.43
CA GLN A 68 -19.94 -6.61 -13.14
C GLN A 68 -20.64 -7.94 -12.83
N ASN A 69 -19.92 -9.05 -12.89
CA ASN A 69 -20.48 -10.39 -12.71
C ASN A 69 -20.73 -10.74 -11.24
N SER A 70 -19.91 -10.25 -10.30
CA SER A 70 -20.16 -10.41 -8.86
C SER A 70 -21.45 -9.70 -8.43
N ARG A 71 -21.74 -8.50 -8.98
CA ARG A 71 -23.01 -7.79 -8.72
C ARG A 71 -24.22 -8.58 -9.21
N ARG A 72 -24.17 -9.14 -10.43
CA ARG A 72 -25.26 -9.98 -10.98
C ARG A 72 -25.51 -11.23 -10.13
N LYS A 73 -24.46 -11.82 -9.54
CA LYS A 73 -24.55 -13.00 -8.68
C LYS A 73 -24.85 -12.68 -7.21
N GLY A 74 -25.12 -11.42 -6.86
CA GLY A 74 -25.43 -11.02 -5.46
C GLY A 74 -24.22 -11.07 -4.52
N VAL A 75 -23.01 -10.84 -5.04
CA VAL A 75 -21.74 -10.90 -4.30
C VAL A 75 -21.07 -9.52 -4.30
N PRO A 76 -21.54 -8.55 -3.48
CA PRO A 76 -21.04 -7.18 -3.52
C PRO A 76 -19.64 -7.00 -2.90
N ILE A 77 -19.09 -8.01 -2.22
CA ILE A 77 -17.82 -7.93 -1.48
C ILE A 77 -16.63 -7.48 -2.35
N PHE A 78 -16.63 -7.81 -3.65
CA PHE A 78 -15.57 -7.37 -4.56
C PHE A 78 -15.57 -5.85 -4.79
N HIS A 79 -16.71 -5.16 -4.63
CA HIS A 79 -16.78 -3.70 -4.76
C HIS A 79 -16.07 -3.02 -3.61
N SER A 80 -16.30 -3.48 -2.36
CA SER A 80 -15.60 -2.95 -1.19
C SER A 80 -14.13 -3.33 -1.18
N ALA A 81 -13.80 -4.57 -1.57
CA ALA A 81 -12.42 -5.06 -1.60
C ALA A 81 -11.55 -4.34 -2.65
N LEU A 82 -12.07 -4.06 -3.85
CA LEU A 82 -11.31 -3.37 -4.91
C LEU A 82 -11.10 -1.87 -4.62
N LYS A 83 -12.10 -1.20 -4.02
CA LYS A 83 -12.08 0.25 -3.81
C LYS A 83 -10.76 0.81 -3.23
N PRO A 84 -10.18 0.28 -2.12
CA PRO A 84 -8.93 0.82 -1.56
C PRO A 84 -7.70 0.62 -2.46
N HIS A 85 -7.76 -0.29 -3.43
CA HIS A 85 -6.62 -0.65 -4.28
C HIS A 85 -6.64 0.02 -5.66
N LEU A 86 -7.79 0.53 -6.08
CA LEU A 86 -7.96 1.21 -7.38
C LEU A 86 -7.20 2.54 -7.46
N LEU A 87 -7.08 3.27 -6.36
CA LEU A 87 -6.33 4.53 -6.33
C LEU A 87 -4.84 4.29 -6.63
N ASP A 88 -4.26 3.25 -6.04
CA ASP A 88 -2.87 2.87 -6.28
C ASP A 88 -2.70 2.37 -7.72
N ALA A 89 -3.60 1.49 -8.20
CA ALA A 89 -3.55 0.97 -9.56
C ALA A 89 -3.65 2.08 -10.62
N SER A 90 -4.44 3.14 -10.35
CA SER A 90 -4.59 4.27 -11.25
C SER A 90 -3.30 5.08 -11.44
N LEU A 91 -2.43 5.16 -10.43
CA LEU A 91 -1.14 5.85 -10.53
C LEU A 91 -0.21 5.17 -11.55
N PHE A 92 -0.19 3.84 -11.56
CA PHE A 92 0.63 3.03 -12.46
C PHE A 92 0.13 3.02 -13.92
N ALA A 93 -1.06 3.56 -14.16
CA ALA A 93 -1.66 3.68 -15.49
C ALA A 93 -1.47 5.06 -16.12
N SER A 94 -0.94 6.03 -15.37
CA SER A 94 -0.72 7.40 -15.84
C SER A 94 0.36 7.50 -16.92
N GLY A 95 0.10 8.27 -17.97
CA GLY A 95 1.06 8.51 -19.06
C GLY A 95 1.36 7.29 -19.93
N GLN A 96 0.57 6.22 -19.78
CA GLN A 96 0.72 4.98 -20.53
C GLN A 96 -0.27 4.93 -21.71
N LYS A 97 0.06 4.16 -22.75
CA LYS A 97 -0.84 3.92 -23.91
C LYS A 97 -2.20 3.33 -23.52
N ILE A 98 -2.29 2.75 -22.33
CA ILE A 98 -3.50 2.11 -21.77
C ILE A 98 -4.46 3.10 -21.10
N GLN A 99 -4.05 4.37 -20.90
CA GLN A 99 -4.81 5.37 -20.15
C GLN A 99 -6.23 5.56 -20.70
N THR A 100 -6.38 5.81 -22.01
CA THR A 100 -7.68 6.03 -22.66
C THR A 100 -8.64 4.85 -22.44
N SER A 101 -8.11 3.62 -22.49
CA SER A 101 -8.89 2.40 -22.26
C SER A 101 -9.38 2.31 -20.82
N ILE A 102 -8.55 2.67 -19.84
CA ILE A 102 -8.91 2.68 -18.41
C ILE A 102 -9.89 3.82 -18.10
N GLU A 103 -9.71 5.00 -18.69
CA GLU A 103 -10.66 6.12 -18.56
C GLU A 103 -12.06 5.73 -19.06
N ARG A 104 -12.15 4.94 -20.13
CA ARG A 104 -13.41 4.38 -20.61
C ARG A 104 -14.06 3.43 -19.58
N ILE A 105 -13.27 2.60 -18.90
CA ILE A 105 -13.76 1.74 -17.80
C ILE A 105 -14.34 2.61 -16.68
N PHE A 106 -13.64 3.67 -16.27
CA PHE A 106 -14.12 4.59 -15.23
C PHE A 106 -15.40 5.33 -15.64
N LYS A 107 -15.52 5.73 -16.91
CA LYS A 107 -16.75 6.31 -17.46
C LYS A 107 -17.93 5.34 -17.30
N ILE A 108 -17.74 4.07 -17.66
CA ILE A 108 -18.76 3.02 -17.52
C ILE A 108 -19.13 2.81 -16.04
N TRP A 109 -18.15 2.80 -15.13
CA TRP A 109 -18.40 2.66 -13.69
C TRP A 109 -19.23 3.82 -13.14
N LYS A 110 -19.01 5.04 -13.62
CA LYS A 110 -19.83 6.22 -13.27
C LYS A 110 -21.26 6.10 -13.78
N GLU A 111 -21.43 5.78 -15.06
CA GLU A 111 -22.75 5.64 -15.69
C GLU A 111 -23.60 4.55 -15.03
N ARG A 112 -22.97 3.43 -14.67
CA ARG A 112 -23.63 2.28 -14.03
C ARG A 112 -23.70 2.36 -12.51
N LYS A 113 -23.29 3.50 -11.92
CA LYS A 113 -23.24 3.75 -10.48
C LYS A 113 -22.53 2.62 -9.70
N VAL A 114 -21.43 2.11 -10.25
CA VAL A 114 -20.58 1.10 -9.59
C VAL A 114 -19.88 1.73 -8.39
N TYR A 115 -19.34 2.94 -8.58
CA TYR A 115 -18.80 3.77 -7.51
C TYR A 115 -19.40 5.17 -7.57
N ASP A 116 -19.26 5.90 -6.47
CA ASP A 116 -19.72 7.27 -6.35
C ASP A 116 -18.94 8.23 -7.27
N LYS A 117 -19.59 9.32 -7.70
CA LYS A 117 -19.00 10.28 -8.63
C LYS A 117 -17.68 10.85 -8.10
N ARG A 118 -17.58 11.15 -6.80
CA ARG A 118 -16.38 11.75 -6.19
C ARG A 118 -15.18 10.82 -6.34
N PHE A 119 -15.37 9.53 -6.03
CA PHE A 119 -14.32 8.52 -6.17
C PHE A 119 -13.89 8.32 -7.63
N ILE A 120 -14.83 8.31 -8.58
CA ILE A 120 -14.47 8.20 -10.01
C ILE A 120 -13.65 9.40 -10.49
N GLU A 121 -14.02 10.63 -10.09
CA GLU A 121 -13.23 11.81 -10.47
C GLU A 121 -11.83 11.78 -9.85
N GLU A 122 -11.67 11.26 -8.63
CA GLU A 122 -10.35 11.06 -8.00
C GLU A 122 -9.50 10.04 -8.78
N LEU A 123 -10.07 8.91 -9.21
CA LEU A 123 -9.37 7.93 -10.05
C LEU A 123 -8.90 8.53 -11.37
N LYS A 124 -9.77 9.32 -12.02
CA LYS A 124 -9.43 10.03 -13.26
C LYS A 124 -8.33 11.06 -13.02
N LYS A 125 -8.41 11.83 -11.94
CA LYS A 125 -7.36 12.79 -11.59
C LYS A 125 -6.01 12.09 -11.44
N ARG A 126 -5.96 10.92 -10.81
CA ARG A 126 -4.73 10.14 -10.63
C ARG A 126 -4.14 9.60 -11.93
N ILE A 127 -4.98 9.17 -12.88
CA ILE A 127 -4.47 8.68 -14.17
C ILE A 127 -4.03 9.82 -15.10
N THR A 128 -4.60 11.03 -14.94
CA THR A 128 -4.18 12.20 -15.72
C THR A 128 -2.96 12.91 -15.12
N MET A 129 -2.84 12.97 -13.78
CA MET A 129 -1.78 13.72 -13.09
C MET A 129 -0.58 12.87 -12.67
N GLY A 130 -0.68 11.53 -12.70
CA GLY A 130 0.38 10.62 -12.24
C GLY A 130 0.67 10.67 -10.74
N PRO A 131 1.64 9.87 -10.25
CA PRO A 131 2.19 10.04 -8.91
C PRO A 131 2.66 11.50 -8.80
N HIS A 132 2.02 12.24 -7.89
CA HIS A 132 2.15 13.68 -7.79
C HIS A 132 3.64 14.11 -7.79
N THR A 133 4.11 14.67 -8.90
CA THR A 133 4.74 15.97 -8.78
C THR A 133 3.65 16.89 -8.24
N VAL A 134 3.82 17.31 -6.99
CA VAL A 134 3.02 18.38 -6.41
C VAL A 134 3.31 19.63 -7.24
N ILE A 135 2.61 19.81 -8.36
CA ILE A 135 2.51 21.14 -8.96
C ILE A 135 1.53 21.87 -8.05
N ILE A 136 2.09 22.48 -7.00
CA ILE A 136 1.50 23.67 -6.41
C ILE A 136 1.17 24.54 -7.62
N LYS A 137 -0.11 24.79 -7.89
CA LYS A 137 -0.49 25.93 -8.72
C LYS A 137 0.00 27.15 -7.93
N LEU A 138 1.27 27.54 -8.11
CA LEU A 138 1.70 28.85 -7.70
C LEU A 138 0.76 29.82 -8.45
N PRO A 139 0.08 30.73 -7.73
CA PRO A 139 -0.46 31.91 -8.38
C PRO A 139 0.66 32.52 -9.23
N SER A 140 0.33 32.96 -10.44
CA SER A 140 1.25 33.68 -11.32
C SER A 140 2.12 34.64 -10.50
N ALA A 141 3.42 34.48 -10.62
CA ALA A 141 4.44 35.08 -9.74
C ALA A 141 4.59 36.58 -9.99
N GLU A 142 3.55 37.36 -9.75
CA GLU A 142 3.61 38.82 -9.88
C GLU A 142 3.38 39.57 -8.56
N ASN A 143 2.79 39.00 -7.50
CA ASN A 143 2.58 39.74 -6.24
C ASN A 143 2.42 38.87 -4.98
N LEU A 144 3.41 38.03 -4.65
CA LEU A 144 3.45 37.37 -3.33
C LEU A 144 4.59 37.96 -2.48
N PRO A 145 4.29 38.52 -1.29
CA PRO A 145 5.35 38.90 -0.35
C PRO A 145 6.10 37.63 0.04
N ILE A 146 7.41 37.64 -0.21
CA ILE A 146 8.34 36.57 0.15
C ILE A 146 8.24 36.39 1.67
N ARG A 147 7.49 35.37 2.12
CA ARG A 147 7.64 34.84 3.47
C ARG A 147 8.78 33.85 3.39
N ASP A 148 9.80 34.07 4.22
CA ASP A 148 10.93 33.16 4.41
C ASP A 148 10.42 31.74 4.65
N VAL A 149 10.44 30.93 3.59
CA VAL A 149 10.28 29.49 3.72
C VAL A 149 11.66 29.00 4.18
N PRO A 150 11.79 28.39 5.37
CA PRO A 150 13.08 27.86 5.79
C PRO A 150 13.63 26.94 4.71
N ASP A 151 14.89 27.15 4.32
CA ASP A 151 15.56 26.40 3.25
C ASP A 151 15.31 24.90 3.40
N PHE A 152 14.39 24.38 2.60
CA PHE A 152 14.10 22.96 2.60
C PHE A 152 15.28 22.23 1.95
N LYS A 153 16.07 21.52 2.76
CA LYS A 153 17.20 20.71 2.31
C LYS A 153 16.77 19.26 2.19
N ALA A 154 16.80 18.73 0.96
CA ALA A 154 16.49 17.32 0.69
C ALA A 154 17.38 16.35 1.49
N SER A 155 18.61 16.74 1.81
CA SER A 155 19.51 15.95 2.66
C SER A 155 18.93 15.69 4.05
N THR A 156 18.35 16.71 4.68
CA THR A 156 17.75 16.59 6.03
C THR A 156 16.59 15.61 6.05
N LEU A 157 15.85 15.50 4.95
CA LEU A 157 14.80 14.48 4.81
C LEU A 157 15.40 13.08 4.66
N CYS A 158 16.42 12.91 3.82
CA CYS A 158 17.11 11.63 3.67
C CYS A 158 17.72 11.16 5.01
N ASP A 159 18.38 12.07 5.73
CA ASP A 159 18.97 11.80 7.04
C ASP A 159 17.89 11.35 8.06
N ALA A 160 16.74 12.03 8.08
CA ALA A 160 15.63 11.67 8.95
C ALA A 160 15.00 10.31 8.61
N LEU A 161 14.93 9.94 7.32
CA LEU A 161 14.45 8.63 6.89
C LEU A 161 15.41 7.51 7.29
N ASP A 162 16.72 7.73 7.13
CA ASP A 162 17.75 6.80 7.57
C ASP A 162 17.72 6.62 9.09
N ASP A 163 17.51 7.69 9.84
CA ASP A 163 17.41 7.63 11.30
C ASP A 163 16.14 6.92 11.77
N MET A 164 15.01 7.10 11.08
CA MET A 164 13.80 6.31 11.34
C MET A 164 14.02 4.82 11.07
N GLN A 165 14.69 4.46 9.98
CA GLN A 165 14.99 3.06 9.67
C GLN A 165 15.92 2.42 10.72
N LYS A 166 16.92 3.17 11.21
CA LYS A 166 17.78 2.72 12.32
C LYS A 166 16.96 2.53 13.60
N PHE A 167 16.08 3.47 13.92
CA PHE A 167 15.23 3.40 15.12
C PHE A 167 14.29 2.18 15.09
N GLU A 168 13.65 1.90 13.94
CA GLU A 168 12.81 0.71 13.77
C GLU A 168 13.61 -0.59 13.95
N SER A 169 14.84 -0.63 13.44
CA SER A 169 15.75 -1.77 13.60
C SER A 169 16.13 -1.99 15.07
N ASP A 170 16.44 -0.92 15.80
CA ASP A 170 16.76 -0.97 17.24
C ASP A 170 15.55 -1.36 18.09
N LEU A 171 14.36 -0.83 17.77
CA LEU A 171 13.10 -1.23 18.41
C LEU A 171 12.86 -2.73 18.22
N HIS A 172 13.11 -3.26 17.01
CA HIS A 172 12.95 -4.67 16.71
C HIS A 172 13.91 -5.55 17.52
N VAL A 173 15.19 -5.16 17.61
CA VAL A 173 16.19 -5.88 18.42
C VAL A 173 15.80 -5.85 19.90
N LYS A 174 15.41 -4.69 20.43
CA LYS A 174 14.97 -4.55 21.83
C LYS A 174 13.73 -5.37 22.13
N ALA A 175 12.73 -5.37 21.24
CA ALA A 175 11.54 -6.21 21.39
C ALA A 175 11.89 -7.71 21.37
N SER A 176 12.82 -8.13 20.49
CA SER A 176 13.34 -9.49 20.43
C SER A 176 14.05 -9.89 21.73
N VAL A 177 14.91 -9.02 22.28
CA VAL A 177 15.59 -9.26 23.55
C VAL A 177 14.60 -9.31 24.71
N MET A 178 13.65 -8.38 24.78
CA MET A 178 12.60 -8.35 25.82
C MET A 178 11.75 -9.62 25.81
N SER A 179 11.37 -10.12 24.63
CA SER A 179 10.63 -11.39 24.51
C SER A 179 11.43 -12.60 24.99
N LYS A 180 12.75 -12.61 24.78
CA LYS A 180 13.64 -13.69 25.24
C LYS A 180 13.89 -13.65 26.74
N LEU A 181 13.90 -12.47 27.35
CA LEU A 181 14.17 -12.29 28.77
C LEU A 181 12.97 -12.63 29.67
N ARG A 182 11.77 -12.90 29.11
CA ARG A 182 10.53 -13.18 29.85
C ARG A 182 10.35 -12.26 31.08
N LEU A 183 10.64 -10.97 30.91
CA LEU A 183 10.45 -9.99 31.97
C LEU A 183 8.96 -9.64 32.04
N ASP A 184 8.34 -9.95 33.17
CA ASP A 184 6.97 -9.51 33.45
C ASP A 184 6.98 -8.00 33.70
N VAL A 185 6.54 -7.23 32.70
CA VAL A 185 6.52 -5.75 32.75
C VAL A 185 5.47 -5.24 33.76
N ALA A 186 4.56 -6.10 34.23
CA ALA A 186 3.62 -5.77 35.30
C ALA A 186 4.22 -5.88 36.71
N ASP A 187 5.35 -6.58 36.88
CA ASP A 187 6.03 -6.69 38.16
C ASP A 187 6.98 -5.50 38.39
N THR A 188 6.44 -4.45 39.00
CA THR A 188 7.18 -3.24 39.42
C THR A 188 8.37 -3.54 40.33
N ARG A 189 8.43 -4.71 40.99
CA ARG A 189 9.57 -5.13 41.83
C ARG A 189 10.79 -5.48 40.98
N SER A 190 10.60 -6.15 39.85
CA SER A 190 11.68 -6.52 38.92
C SER A 190 12.36 -5.28 38.30
N LEU A 191 11.61 -4.22 38.00
CA LEU A 191 12.16 -2.94 37.51
C LEU A 191 12.96 -2.18 38.59
N SER A 192 12.54 -2.26 39.86
CA SER A 192 13.27 -1.63 40.98
C SER A 192 14.63 -2.29 41.24
N LEU A 193 14.72 -3.60 41.06
CA LEU A 193 15.97 -4.36 41.18
C LEU A 193 16.94 -4.04 40.05
N LEU A 194 16.43 -3.81 38.82
CA LEU A 194 17.24 -3.40 37.69
C LEU A 194 17.85 -2.00 37.92
N LYS A 195 17.05 -1.04 38.42
CA LYS A 195 17.53 0.30 38.80
C LYS A 195 18.62 0.22 39.87
N GLY A 196 18.45 -0.59 40.91
CA GLY A 196 19.44 -0.74 41.98
C GLY A 196 20.77 -1.34 41.49
N ARG A 197 20.72 -2.30 40.54
CA ARG A 197 21.92 -2.91 39.95
C ARG A 197 22.64 -1.95 39.00
N PHE A 198 21.91 -1.19 38.18
CA PHE A 198 22.49 -0.15 37.34
C PHE A 198 23.16 0.96 38.16
N TRP A 199 22.56 1.36 39.28
CA TRP A 199 23.15 2.37 40.16
C TRP A 199 24.45 1.88 40.82
N LYS A 200 24.52 0.61 41.25
CA LYS A 200 25.77 0.01 41.74
C LYS A 200 26.86 -0.04 40.67
N TYR A 201 26.50 -0.35 39.42
CA TYR A 201 27.45 -0.39 38.31
C TYR A 201 28.00 1.00 37.98
N LEU A 202 27.13 2.02 37.91
CA LEU A 202 27.52 3.42 37.71
C LEU A 202 28.40 3.93 38.86
N ASN A 203 28.06 3.60 40.11
CA ASN A 203 28.84 4.05 41.25
C ASN A 203 30.22 3.37 41.34
N ASN A 204 30.33 2.10 40.95
CA ASN A 204 31.64 1.44 40.80
C ASN A 204 32.45 2.07 39.66
N TYR A 205 31.83 2.41 38.53
CA TYR A 205 32.52 3.04 37.40
C TYR A 205 33.05 4.43 37.74
N ILE A 206 32.28 5.22 38.49
CA ILE A 206 32.69 6.55 38.98
C ILE A 206 33.79 6.45 40.06
N ASN A 207 33.75 5.44 40.93
CA ASN A 207 34.81 5.24 41.92
C ASN A 207 36.12 4.71 41.31
N LEU A 208 36.04 3.91 40.24
CA LEU A 208 37.21 3.46 39.47
C LEU A 208 37.88 4.59 38.68
N SER A 209 37.13 5.62 38.28
CA SER A 209 37.68 6.77 37.54
C SER A 209 38.30 7.87 38.42
N ASN A 210 38.11 7.81 39.76
CA ASN A 210 38.64 8.79 40.71
C ASN A 210 39.93 8.33 41.44
N HIS A 211 40.48 7.18 41.05
CA HIS A 211 41.72 6.62 41.62
C HIS A 211 42.85 6.41 40.59
N CYS A 212 42.76 7.07 39.43
CA CYS A 212 43.86 7.23 38.48
C CYS A 212 44.21 8.71 38.32
#